data_AF-A0A5S3VRS0-F1
#
_entry.id   AF-A0A5S3VRS0-F1
#
_cell.length_a   1.000
_cell.length_b   1.000
_cell.length_c   1.000
_cell.angle_alpha   90.00
_cell.angle_beta   90.00
_cell.angle_gamma   90.00
#
_symmetry.space_group_name_H-M   'P 1'
#
loop_
_entity.id
_entity.type
_entity.pdbx_description
1 polymer ?
#
loop_
_entity_poly.entity_id
_entity_poly.type
_entity_poly.pdbx_seq_one_letter_code
_entity_poly.pdbx_strand_id
1 'polypeptide(L)' 'EKPSAAQSDRFNPRNRIYVRAVTGLHQLLRQRIGLVGMLAFMLLPWINYNGQQAVLFDLMNQHFTIFGLTFLPQDL' A
#
# COMPACT_ATOMS: atom_id res chain seq x y z
N GLU A 1 7.37 37.31 43.63
CA GLU A 1 8.30 37.16 42.48
C GLU A 1 7.57 36.50 41.32
N LYS A 2 7.73 36.98 40.09
CA LYS A 2 7.03 36.44 38.89
C LYS A 2 7.73 35.17 38.40
N PRO A 3 7.02 34.13 37.95
CA PRO A 3 7.67 32.94 37.40
C PRO A 3 8.35 33.30 36.08
N SER A 4 9.63 32.95 35.98
CA SER A 4 10.48 33.23 34.82
C SER A 4 9.96 32.52 33.58
N ALA A 5 9.82 33.29 32.51
CA ALA A 5 9.33 32.87 31.21
C ALA A 5 10.25 31.84 30.55
N ALA A 6 9.61 30.88 29.87
CA ALA A 6 10.10 30.20 28.67
C ALA A 6 11.60 29.83 28.69
N GLN A 7 11.91 28.70 29.33
CA GLN A 7 13.16 28.00 29.07
C GLN A 7 13.12 27.50 27.62
N SER A 8 13.68 28.32 26.72
CA SER A 8 13.91 28.03 25.31
C SER A 8 14.44 26.60 25.15
N ASP A 9 13.68 25.79 24.44
CA ASP A 9 14.03 24.42 24.06
C ASP A 9 15.25 24.49 23.13
N ARG A 10 16.46 24.46 23.71
CA ARG A 10 17.71 24.58 22.95
C ARG A 10 17.85 23.32 22.09
N PHE A 11 17.64 23.48 20.79
CA PHE A 11 17.92 22.43 19.80
C PHE A 11 19.37 21.93 19.98
N ASN A 12 19.51 20.73 20.54
CA ASN A 12 20.80 20.10 20.79
C ASN A 12 21.12 19.17 19.61
N PRO A 13 22.06 19.51 18.72
CA PRO A 13 22.37 18.70 17.53
C PRO A 13 22.94 17.30 17.86
N ARG A 14 23.34 17.04 19.12
CA ARG A 14 23.73 15.70 19.59
C ARG A 14 22.54 14.82 19.98
N ASN A 15 21.35 15.41 20.19
CA ASN A 15 20.15 14.66 20.52
C ASN A 15 19.37 14.32 19.25
N ARG A 16 19.79 13.25 18.57
CA ARG A 16 19.13 12.81 17.33
C ARG A 16 17.75 12.23 17.68
N ILE A 17 16.70 12.80 17.11
CA ILE A 17 15.34 12.28 17.25
C ILE A 17 15.24 10.99 16.43
N TYR A 18 15.08 9.87 17.11
CA TYR A 18 14.80 8.58 16.47
C TYR A 18 13.30 8.33 16.45
N VAL A 19 12.80 7.84 15.32
CA VAL A 19 11.41 7.37 15.22
C VAL A 19 11.29 6.10 16.04
N ARG A 20 10.36 6.07 16.99
CA ARG A 20 10.08 4.86 17.78
C ARG A 20 9.27 3.87 16.93
N ALA A 21 9.56 2.59 17.07
CA ALA A 21 8.76 1.55 16.44
C ALA A 21 7.30 1.64 16.94
N VAL A 22 6.36 1.78 16.00
CA VAL A 22 4.93 1.74 16.31
C VAL A 22 4.54 0.29 16.49
N THR A 23 3.89 -0.04 17.61
CA THR A 23 3.40 -1.38 17.93
C THR A 23 1.90 -1.34 18.22
N GLY A 24 1.18 -2.41 17.91
CA GLY A 24 -0.25 -2.54 18.24
C GLY A 24 -1.07 -3.16 17.13
N LEU A 25 -2.36 -3.38 17.40
CA LEU A 25 -3.29 -4.06 16.50
C LEU A 25 -3.39 -3.38 15.13
N HIS A 26 -3.57 -2.05 15.10
CA HIS A 26 -3.70 -1.31 13.84
C HIS A 26 -2.43 -1.34 12.99
N GLN A 27 -1.25 -1.34 13.61
CA GLN A 27 0.01 -1.44 12.89
C GLN A 27 0.17 -2.84 12.27
N LEU A 28 -0.16 -3.90 13.02
CA LEU A 28 -0.14 -5.27 12.51
C LEU A 28 -1.16 -5.45 11.38
N LEU A 29 -2.36 -4.89 11.52
CA LEU A 29 -3.39 -4.92 10.48
C LEU A 29 -2.89 -4.23 9.20
N ARG A 30 -2.31 -3.03 9.32
CA ARG A 30 -1.72 -2.29 8.20
C ARG A 30 -0.66 -3.11 7.47
N GLN A 31 0.25 -3.73 8.22
CA GLN A 31 1.31 -4.57 7.66
C GLN A 31 0.73 -5.81 6.95
N ARG A 32 -0.25 -6.48 7.57
CA ARG A 32 -0.91 -7.66 6.99
C ARG A 32 -1.68 -7.32 5.71
N ILE A 33 -2.45 -6.25 5.70
CA ILE A 33 -3.16 -5.80 4.49
C ILE A 33 -2.17 -5.50 3.37
N GLY A 34 -1.07 -4.79 3.68
CA GLY A 34 -0.02 -4.52 2.70
C GLY A 34 0.62 -5.80 2.15
N LEU A 35 0.93 -6.76 3.02
CA LEU A 35 1.52 -8.04 2.63
C LEU A 35 0.54 -8.88 1.78
N VAL A 36 -0.72 -8.97 2.19
CA VAL A 36 -1.78 -9.67 1.43
C VAL A 36 -1.98 -9.01 0.07
N GLY A 37 -2.04 -7.67 0.01
CA GLY A 37 -2.15 -6.94 -1.25
C GLY A 37 -0.97 -7.18 -2.18
N MET A 38 0.25 -7.20 -1.65
CA MET A 38 1.46 -7.51 -2.43
C MET A 38 1.43 -8.94 -2.98
N LEU A 39 1.08 -9.92 -2.15
CA LEU A 39 0.94 -11.31 -2.58
C LEU A 39 -0.16 -11.46 -3.63
N ALA A 40 -1.31 -10.83 -3.43
CA ALA A 40 -2.40 -10.84 -4.40
C ALA A 40 -1.92 -10.26 -5.74
N PHE A 41 -1.30 -9.08 -5.75
CA PHE A 41 -0.76 -8.48 -6.97
C PHE A 41 0.24 -9.39 -7.69
N MET A 42 1.12 -10.05 -6.93
CA MET A 42 2.12 -10.98 -7.47
C MET A 42 1.58 -12.37 -7.83
N LEU A 43 0.35 -12.74 -7.48
CA LEU A 43 -0.17 -14.09 -7.77
C LEU A 43 -1.37 -14.07 -8.71
N LEU A 44 -2.20 -13.04 -8.65
CA LEU A 44 -3.40 -12.89 -9.48
C LEU A 44 -3.17 -13.10 -10.98
N PRO A 45 -2.12 -12.56 -11.62
CA PRO A 45 -1.93 -12.78 -13.06
C PRO A 45 -1.42 -14.19 -13.39
N TRP A 46 -1.04 -15.03 -12.43
CA TRP A 46 -0.68 -16.43 -12.68
C TRP A 46 -1.84 -17.41 -12.44
N ILE A 47 -2.92 -16.94 -11.84
CA ILE A 47 -4.12 -17.76 -11.62
C ILE A 47 -4.89 -17.87 -12.93
N ASN A 48 -5.18 -19.10 -13.34
CA ASN A 48 -6.08 -19.36 -14.46
C ASN A 48 -7.52 -19.46 -13.95
N TYR A 49 -8.42 -18.72 -14.58
CA TYR A 49 -9.85 -18.71 -14.30
C TYR A 49 -10.61 -18.97 -15.61
N ASN A 50 -11.45 -20.01 -15.64
CA ASN A 50 -12.20 -20.43 -16.83
C ASN A 50 -11.33 -20.65 -18.09
N GLY A 51 -10.11 -21.16 -17.91
CA GLY A 51 -9.20 -21.47 -19.02
C GLY A 51 -8.45 -20.26 -19.60
N GLN A 52 -8.54 -19.09 -18.99
CA GLN A 52 -7.77 -17.89 -19.32
C GLN A 52 -7.15 -17.29 -18.05
N GLN A 53 -6.22 -16.36 -18.20
CA GLN A 53 -5.61 -15.66 -17.08
C GLN A 53 -6.65 -14.81 -16.32
N ALA A 54 -6.67 -14.91 -14.99
CA ALA A 54 -7.66 -14.22 -14.16
C ALA A 54 -7.54 -12.69 -14.23
N VAL A 55 -6.31 -12.17 -14.36
CA VAL A 55 -6.06 -10.74 -14.58
C VAL A 55 -5.13 -10.60 -15.78
N LEU A 56 -5.67 -10.22 -16.93
CA LEU A 56 -4.94 -10.05 -18.19
C LEU A 56 -5.12 -8.62 -18.70
N PHE A 57 -4.01 -7.94 -18.99
CA PHE A 57 -4.02 -6.61 -19.57
C PHE A 57 -3.35 -6.65 -20.94
N ASP A 58 -4.15 -6.68 -21.99
CA ASP A 58 -3.69 -6.56 -23.37
C ASP A 58 -3.70 -5.08 -23.77
N LEU A 59 -2.52 -4.46 -23.74
CA LEU A 59 -2.35 -3.06 -24.09
C LEU A 59 -2.47 -2.79 -25.59
N MET A 60 -2.22 -3.81 -26.43
CA MET A 60 -2.25 -3.65 -27.88
C MET A 60 -3.68 -3.60 -28.40
N ASN A 61 -4.51 -4.51 -27.90
CA ASN A 61 -5.92 -4.57 -28.26
C ASN A 61 -6.82 -3.76 -27.32
N GLN A 62 -6.25 -3.14 -26.27
CA GLN A 62 -7.00 -2.44 -25.21
C GLN A 62 -8.04 -3.34 -24.53
N HIS A 63 -7.72 -4.63 -24.39
CA HIS A 63 -8.60 -5.59 -23.73
C HIS A 63 -8.11 -5.81 -22.30
N PHE A 64 -8.98 -5.51 -21.33
CA PHE A 64 -8.68 -5.72 -19.92
C PHE A 64 -9.61 -6.80 -19.38
N THR A 65 -9.07 -7.96 -19.03
CA THR A 65 -9.85 -9.06 -18.44
C THR A 65 -9.55 -9.18 -16.95
N ILE A 66 -10.59 -9.07 -16.12
CA ILE A 66 -10.53 -9.20 -14.67
C ILE A 66 -11.60 -10.21 -14.23
N PHE A 67 -11.17 -11.37 -13.76
CA PHE A 67 -12.01 -12.50 -13.30
C PHE A 67 -13.12 -12.92 -14.29
N GLY A 68 -12.82 -12.87 -15.59
CA GLY A 68 -13.77 -13.22 -16.65
C GLY A 68 -14.64 -12.06 -17.14
N LEU A 69 -14.54 -10.87 -16.53
CA LEU A 69 -15.09 -9.64 -17.08
C LEU A 69 -14.06 -9.02 -18.02
N THR A 70 -14.39 -8.94 -19.30
CA THR A 70 -13.53 -8.30 -20.31
C THR A 70 -14.10 -6.93 -20.63
N PHE A 71 -13.28 -5.89 -20.48
CA PHE A 71 -13.59 -4.52 -20.88
C PHE A 71 -13.00 -4.29 -22.27
N LEU A 72 -13.86 -3.97 -23.23
CA LEU A 72 -13.50 -3.63 -24.60
C LEU A 72 -13.58 -2.10 -24.78
N PRO A 73 -12.76 -1.50 -25.66
CA PRO A 73 -12.83 -0.08 -25.95
C PRO A 73 -14.18 0.37 -26.53
N GLN A 74 -14.96 -0.56 -27.10
CA GLN A 74 -16.28 -0.31 -27.67
C GLN A 74 -17.39 -0.18 -26.61
N ASP A 75 -17.15 -0.66 -25.39
CA ASP A 75 -18.16 -0.72 -24.31
C ASP A 75 -18.10 0.51 -23.38
N LEU A 76 -17.17 1.45 -23.62
CA LEU A 76 -16.95 2.68 -22.86
C LEU A 76 -17.47 3.93 -23.56
#